data_AF-A0A9C6XCF1-F1
#
_entry.id   AF-A0A9C6XCF1-F1
#
_cell.length_a   1.000
_cell.length_b   1.000
_cell.length_c   1.000
_cell.angle_alpha   90.00
_cell.angle_beta   90.00
_cell.angle_gamma   90.00
#
_symmetry.space_group_name_H-M   'P 1'
#
loop_
_entity.id
_entity.type
_entity.pdbx_description
1 polymer ?
#
loop_
_entity_poly.entity_id
_entity_poly.type
_entity_poly.pdbx_seq_one_letter_code
_entity_poly.pdbx_strand_id
1 'polypeptide(L)'
;MKILANLVMDPGWRTHTIKSTSNCFMDTLNYSWQESPSKQQNSSSNKRDIHPKKQQPKRSSEPPNLHGEPLKRETLSRNDRDFGPSRQQLQRPSEEKSSLGGSSAESRSLETTVIKEIKSDLFKMSESHALAHCVGSDFIMSSGIAVEFRKKFRNIPELLDQNKNPGQVAFLKIQNSGQYIYYLVTKLCSTGKPKWEDFEKSVVEWKDLCLQHKIKEIAIPQIGCGRDQLDWKKVSNLLKQQFANTQIEITVCSIEAEGAPPKKWNLSLVHTPKPLSELNPVDCALVFIASKDHFITPTIQRLVAKYGFESDYLSHKQGSGSLYHTVRRSANIFGLVVKDRHNESVSFSAIGKCLQDLKRVVKKSNLWYIGFEAFDDPKVLLATRKVWTLIIDAFFTENIEVHFCWPEEVKEKCWEDRK
;
A
#
# COMPACT_ATOMS: atom_id res chain seq x y z
N MET A 1 37.44 13.76 -69.77
CA MET A 1 36.67 12.55 -70.15
C MET A 1 35.68 12.29 -69.02
N LYS A 2 34.39 12.64 -69.19
CA LYS A 2 33.24 11.73 -69.45
C LYS A 2 33.06 10.68 -68.34
N ILE A 3 31.92 10.42 -67.67
CA ILE A 3 30.46 10.67 -67.79
C ILE A 3 29.87 10.25 -66.41
N LEU A 4 29.12 11.09 -65.67
CA LEU A 4 27.64 11.11 -65.47
C LEU A 4 26.94 9.77 -65.13
N ALA A 5 26.25 9.71 -63.98
CA ALA A 5 24.82 9.33 -63.87
C ALA A 5 24.24 9.52 -62.44
N ASN A 6 23.10 10.20 -62.39
CA ASN A 6 22.21 10.46 -61.25
C ASN A 6 21.47 9.20 -60.78
N LEU A 7 20.97 9.19 -59.53
CA LEU A 7 19.52 9.09 -59.27
C LEU A 7 19.16 9.39 -57.80
N VAL A 8 18.19 10.30 -57.63
CA VAL A 8 17.35 10.54 -56.44
C VAL A 8 16.18 9.54 -56.48
N MET A 9 15.66 9.08 -55.33
CA MET A 9 14.21 9.00 -54.98
C MET A 9 13.95 8.20 -53.67
N ASP A 10 13.31 8.89 -52.72
CA ASP A 10 12.20 8.56 -51.79
C ASP A 10 12.20 7.32 -50.85
N PRO A 11 11.87 7.49 -49.54
CA PRO A 11 11.61 6.40 -48.61
C PRO A 11 10.10 6.12 -48.43
N GLY A 12 9.68 4.86 -48.56
CA GLY A 12 8.30 4.48 -48.23
C GLY A 12 8.16 3.02 -47.84
N TRP A 13 8.01 2.73 -46.54
CA TRP A 13 7.40 1.49 -46.01
C TRP A 13 6.69 1.84 -44.68
N ARG A 14 5.39 2.15 -44.74
CA ARG A 14 4.23 1.29 -44.44
C ARG A 14 4.11 0.86 -42.97
N THR A 15 3.18 1.54 -42.29
CA THR A 15 2.56 1.16 -41.02
C THR A 15 1.54 0.04 -41.26
N HIS A 16 1.62 -1.04 -40.47
CA HIS A 16 0.51 -1.99 -40.32
C HIS A 16 -0.17 -1.77 -38.98
N THR A 17 -1.36 -1.18 -39.06
CA THR A 17 -2.34 -1.09 -37.98
C THR A 17 -3.17 -2.38 -38.00
N ILE A 18 -3.09 -3.18 -36.94
CA ILE A 18 -4.08 -4.26 -36.70
C ILE A 18 -5.07 -3.74 -35.66
N LYS A 19 -6.27 -3.43 -36.13
CA LYS A 19 -7.48 -3.36 -35.31
C LYS A 19 -7.86 -4.80 -34.95
N SER A 20 -8.11 -5.09 -33.68
CA SER A 20 -8.89 -6.26 -33.29
C SER A 20 -9.95 -5.83 -32.29
N THR A 21 -11.17 -6.13 -32.68
CA THR A 21 -12.47 -5.85 -32.08
C THR A 21 -12.71 -6.64 -30.80
N SER A 22 -13.50 -6.02 -29.94
CA SER A 22 -14.28 -6.62 -28.86
C SER A 22 -15.14 -7.79 -29.36
N ASN A 23 -15.19 -8.89 -28.60
CA ASN A 23 -16.40 -9.69 -28.42
C ASN A 23 -16.37 -10.41 -27.06
N CYS A 24 -17.38 -10.09 -26.25
CA CYS A 24 -17.87 -10.90 -25.14
C CYS A 24 -18.37 -12.24 -25.67
N PHE A 25 -18.06 -13.34 -24.98
CA PHE A 25 -18.96 -14.48 -24.88
C PHE A 25 -18.74 -15.18 -23.53
N MET A 26 -19.84 -15.41 -22.83
CA MET A 26 -19.93 -16.32 -21.69
C MET A 26 -19.73 -17.76 -22.19
N ASP A 27 -19.14 -18.64 -21.38
CA ASP A 27 -19.91 -19.68 -20.69
C ASP A 27 -19.05 -20.72 -19.94
N THR A 28 -19.61 -21.09 -18.78
CA THR A 28 -19.62 -22.40 -18.11
C THR A 28 -18.34 -23.08 -17.60
N LEU A 29 -18.26 -23.11 -16.27
CA LEU A 29 -17.96 -24.25 -15.38
C LEU A 29 -17.77 -25.63 -16.06
N ASN A 30 -16.68 -26.31 -15.73
CA ASN A 30 -16.79 -27.67 -15.19
C ASN A 30 -15.54 -28.08 -14.39
N TYR A 31 -15.81 -28.49 -13.15
CA TYR A 31 -14.94 -29.23 -12.26
C TYR A 31 -14.72 -30.65 -12.79
N SER A 32 -13.50 -31.18 -12.70
CA SER A 32 -13.30 -32.61 -12.45
C SER A 32 -11.96 -32.87 -11.77
N TRP A 33 -12.05 -33.22 -10.49
CA TRP A 33 -11.03 -33.90 -9.72
C TRP A 33 -10.80 -35.31 -10.26
N GLN A 34 -9.55 -35.73 -10.43
CA GLN A 34 -9.16 -37.13 -10.35
C GLN A 34 -7.84 -37.25 -9.59
N GLU A 35 -7.91 -37.93 -8.44
CA GLU A 35 -6.78 -38.37 -7.64
C GLU A 35 -6.22 -39.72 -8.14
N SER A 36 -4.97 -39.97 -7.71
CA SER A 36 -4.33 -41.26 -7.37
C SER A 36 -3.45 -41.94 -8.43
N PRO A 37 -2.48 -42.81 -8.05
CA PRO A 37 -1.92 -43.10 -6.72
C PRO A 37 -0.37 -43.15 -6.63
N SER A 38 0.06 -43.12 -5.36
CA SER A 38 1.32 -43.63 -4.80
C SER A 38 1.90 -44.92 -5.40
N LYS A 39 3.23 -44.98 -5.51
CA LYS A 39 4.02 -46.22 -5.36
C LYS A 39 5.24 -45.97 -4.46
N GLN A 40 5.20 -46.59 -3.29
CA GLN A 40 6.38 -46.97 -2.50
C GLN A 40 7.15 -48.06 -3.23
N GLN A 41 8.48 -48.02 -3.17
CA GLN A 41 9.29 -49.24 -3.05
C GLN A 41 10.50 -48.99 -2.14
N ASN A 42 10.73 -49.99 -1.30
CA ASN A 42 11.67 -50.12 -0.21
C ASN A 42 13.10 -50.51 -0.67
N SER A 43 13.98 -50.54 0.32
CA SER A 43 15.29 -51.22 0.43
C SER A 43 16.50 -50.32 0.18
N SER A 44 17.59 -50.35 0.94
CA SER A 44 18.06 -51.29 1.97
C SER A 44 19.11 -50.62 2.88
N SER A 45 19.13 -51.13 4.10
CA SER A 45 20.09 -50.96 5.21
C SER A 45 21.58 -51.06 4.86
N ASN A 46 22.41 -50.30 5.59
CA ASN A 46 23.61 -50.85 6.24
C ASN A 46 24.01 -50.06 7.48
N LYS A 47 23.85 -50.70 8.65
CA LYS A 47 24.44 -50.30 9.94
C LYS A 47 25.84 -50.91 10.06
N ARG A 48 26.77 -50.16 10.65
CA ARG A 48 27.91 -50.71 11.40
C ARG A 48 28.09 -49.88 12.67
N ASP A 49 27.69 -50.46 13.80
CA ASP A 49 28.09 -50.09 15.15
C ASP A 49 29.44 -50.71 15.47
N ILE A 50 30.35 -50.03 16.19
CA ILE A 50 31.10 -50.54 17.37
C ILE A 50 31.54 -49.33 18.25
N HIS A 51 31.18 -49.39 19.54
CA HIS A 51 31.45 -48.52 20.72
C HIS A 51 32.80 -48.88 21.41
N PRO A 52 33.15 -48.47 22.67
CA PRO A 52 33.00 -47.23 23.44
C PRO A 52 34.31 -46.81 24.19
N LYS A 53 34.32 -45.68 24.92
CA LYS A 53 35.12 -45.54 26.17
C LYS A 53 34.52 -44.53 27.17
N LYS A 54 34.27 -45.04 28.38
CA LYS A 54 34.03 -44.43 29.71
C LYS A 54 35.23 -43.51 30.11
N GLN A 55 35.27 -42.58 31.06
CA GLN A 55 34.48 -42.22 32.25
C GLN A 55 34.99 -40.84 32.79
N GLN A 56 34.13 -40.12 33.53
CA GLN A 56 34.32 -38.91 34.37
C GLN A 56 35.25 -39.13 35.60
N PRO A 57 35.67 -38.14 36.47
CA PRO A 57 34.77 -37.18 37.17
C PRO A 57 35.26 -35.82 37.80
N LYS A 58 34.25 -34.99 38.16
CA LYS A 58 34.02 -34.13 39.37
C LYS A 58 34.78 -32.80 39.69
N ARG A 59 33.98 -31.72 39.87
CA ARG A 59 33.84 -30.81 41.07
C ARG A 59 32.86 -29.66 40.67
N SER A 60 31.66 -29.41 41.24
CA SER A 60 31.14 -29.11 42.59
C SER A 60 31.47 -27.69 43.13
N SER A 61 30.48 -26.78 43.11
CA SER A 61 30.23 -25.79 44.20
C SER A 61 29.02 -24.86 43.90
N GLU A 62 28.03 -24.91 44.79
CA GLU A 62 27.00 -23.90 45.14
C GLU A 62 26.88 -23.95 46.70
N PRO A 63 26.21 -23.00 47.39
CA PRO A 63 26.27 -21.54 47.36
C PRO A 63 26.45 -20.96 48.81
N PRO A 64 26.15 -19.68 49.08
CA PRO A 64 25.34 -19.42 50.28
C PRO A 64 24.18 -18.42 50.07
N ASN A 65 23.08 -18.73 50.75
CA ASN A 65 21.91 -17.87 51.01
C ASN A 65 22.25 -16.70 51.97
N LEU A 66 21.43 -15.64 51.96
CA LEU A 66 20.60 -15.20 53.11
C LEU A 66 19.72 -13.96 52.75
N HIS A 67 18.41 -14.15 52.94
CA HIS A 67 17.32 -13.26 53.38
C HIS A 67 16.87 -11.98 52.63
N GLY A 68 15.55 -11.92 52.37
CA GLY A 68 14.77 -10.70 52.17
C GLY A 68 13.37 -10.90 51.55
N GLU A 69 12.40 -11.34 52.37
CA GLU A 69 10.91 -11.26 52.32
C GLU A 69 10.13 -10.90 51.01
N PRO A 70 9.00 -11.61 50.70
CA PRO A 70 8.14 -11.35 49.54
C PRO A 70 6.91 -10.47 49.85
N LEU A 71 6.62 -9.50 48.98
CA LEU A 71 5.39 -8.68 49.04
C LEU A 71 4.26 -9.24 48.15
N LYS A 72 3.28 -9.81 48.86
CA LYS A 72 1.82 -9.90 48.63
C LYS A 72 1.26 -9.78 47.21
N ARG A 73 0.74 -10.93 46.74
CA ARG A 73 -0.29 -11.09 45.72
C ARG A 73 -1.67 -10.90 46.38
N GLU A 74 -2.46 -9.94 45.93
CA GLU A 74 -3.87 -9.85 46.32
C GLU A 74 -4.74 -10.73 45.42
N THR A 75 -5.39 -11.69 46.06
CA THR A 75 -6.56 -12.42 45.56
C THR A 75 -7.81 -11.67 46.00
N LEU A 76 -8.73 -11.36 45.08
CA LEU A 76 -10.12 -11.11 45.43
C LEU A 76 -11.09 -11.94 44.57
N SER A 77 -11.99 -12.53 45.34
CA SER A 77 -12.99 -13.54 45.08
C SER A 77 -14.01 -13.22 43.99
N ARG A 78 -14.41 -14.29 43.32
CA ARG A 78 -15.69 -14.48 42.62
C ARG A 78 -16.88 -14.19 43.54
N ASN A 79 -17.95 -13.65 42.98
CA ASN A 79 -19.32 -13.89 43.45
C ASN A 79 -20.25 -13.93 42.24
N ASP A 80 -20.79 -15.12 41.98
CA ASP A 80 -21.99 -15.38 41.21
C ASP A 80 -23.20 -14.74 41.92
N ARG A 81 -24.15 -14.14 41.17
CA ARG A 81 -25.60 -14.39 41.29
C ARG A 81 -26.33 -13.97 40.00
N ASP A 82 -27.00 -14.94 39.41
CA ASP A 82 -28.13 -14.84 38.48
C ASP A 82 -29.22 -13.87 38.95
N PHE A 83 -29.91 -13.21 38.01
CA PHE A 83 -31.32 -13.48 37.68
C PHE A 83 -31.79 -12.61 36.51
N GLY A 84 -32.40 -13.26 35.51
CA GLY A 84 -33.00 -12.63 34.32
C GLY A 84 -34.35 -11.92 34.58
N PRO A 85 -34.98 -11.40 33.51
CA PRO A 85 -35.92 -10.28 33.61
C PRO A 85 -37.38 -10.71 33.75
N SER A 86 -38.22 -9.85 34.33
CA SER A 86 -39.68 -9.97 34.20
C SER A 86 -40.36 -8.61 34.06
N ARG A 87 -41.06 -8.54 32.93
CA ARG A 87 -42.00 -7.55 32.44
C ARG A 87 -43.28 -7.64 33.27
N GLN A 88 -43.78 -6.52 33.77
CA GLN A 88 -45.22 -6.34 34.06
C GLN A 88 -45.61 -4.86 34.01
N GLN A 89 -46.84 -4.67 33.58
CA GLN A 89 -47.47 -3.47 33.02
C GLN A 89 -48.67 -3.11 33.94
N LEU A 90 -49.20 -1.88 33.83
CA LEU A 90 -50.43 -1.33 34.45
C LEU A 90 -50.26 -0.86 35.93
N GLN A 91 -50.75 0.30 36.41
CA GLN A 91 -51.81 1.23 35.96
C GLN A 91 -51.65 2.60 36.68
N ARG A 92 -52.13 3.70 36.05
CA ARG A 92 -52.42 5.05 36.62
C ARG A 92 -53.70 5.03 37.47
N PRO A 93 -54.02 5.98 38.39
CA PRO A 93 -54.16 7.45 38.17
C PRO A 93 -53.65 8.29 39.39
N SER A 94 -53.66 9.63 39.50
CA SER A 94 -54.53 10.71 39.02
C SER A 94 -53.81 12.08 39.15
N GLU A 95 -54.46 13.11 38.64
CA GLU A 95 -54.03 14.47 38.33
C GLU A 95 -53.65 15.35 39.54
N GLU A 96 -52.67 16.23 39.35
CA GLU A 96 -52.68 17.58 39.94
C GLU A 96 -51.90 18.55 39.04
N LYS A 97 -52.52 19.69 38.72
CA LYS A 97 -52.00 20.77 37.87
C LYS A 97 -51.29 21.81 38.74
N SER A 98 -50.10 22.26 38.33
CA SER A 98 -49.72 23.68 38.47
C SER A 98 -48.57 24.11 37.55
N SER A 99 -48.83 25.23 36.87
CA SER A 99 -47.91 26.30 36.41
C SER A 99 -46.71 26.01 35.50
N LEU A 100 -46.90 26.35 34.23
CA LEU A 100 -46.15 27.38 33.47
C LEU A 100 -44.62 27.43 33.68
N GLY A 101 -43.91 26.81 32.74
CA GLY A 101 -42.53 27.12 32.39
C GLY A 101 -42.35 26.80 30.91
N GLY A 102 -42.43 27.83 30.05
CA GLY A 102 -42.22 27.69 28.62
C GLY A 102 -40.80 27.23 28.34
N SER A 103 -40.62 25.95 27.99
CA SER A 103 -39.43 25.51 27.28
C SER A 103 -39.72 25.69 25.80
N SER A 104 -39.15 26.74 25.23
CA SER A 104 -38.98 26.88 23.80
C SER A 104 -38.35 25.59 23.29
N ALA A 105 -39.10 24.82 22.50
CA ALA A 105 -38.52 23.90 21.57
C ALA A 105 -37.63 24.75 20.65
N GLU A 106 -36.34 24.82 20.96
CA GLU A 106 -35.32 25.31 20.06
C GLU A 106 -35.44 24.47 18.81
N SER A 107 -36.16 25.02 17.84
CA SER A 107 -36.07 24.63 16.45
C SER A 107 -34.61 24.87 16.09
N ARG A 108 -33.75 23.85 16.24
CA ARG A 108 -32.41 23.86 15.67
C ARG A 108 -32.62 24.04 14.18
N SER A 109 -32.52 25.29 13.72
CA SER A 109 -32.35 25.62 12.32
C SER A 109 -31.18 24.78 11.86
N LEU A 110 -31.44 23.85 10.93
CA LEU A 110 -30.39 23.08 10.28
C LEU A 110 -29.45 24.11 9.65
N GLU A 111 -28.30 24.37 10.29
CA GLU A 111 -27.27 25.21 9.69
C GLU A 111 -26.76 24.47 8.47
N THR A 112 -27.20 24.94 7.30
CA THR A 112 -26.75 24.45 6.00
C THR A 112 -25.25 24.66 5.91
N THR A 113 -24.49 23.60 5.64
CA THR A 113 -23.06 23.70 5.34
C THR A 113 -22.85 24.70 4.21
N VAL A 114 -21.95 25.65 4.43
CA VAL A 114 -21.55 26.60 3.40
C VAL A 114 -20.56 25.91 2.47
N ILE A 115 -21.04 25.53 1.29
CA ILE A 115 -20.17 25.18 0.15
C ILE A 115 -20.05 26.41 -0.74
N LYS A 116 -18.84 26.93 -0.88
CA LYS A 116 -18.52 28.09 -1.72
C LYS A 116 -17.69 27.65 -2.92
N GLU A 117 -18.18 27.87 -4.12
CA GLU A 117 -17.39 27.62 -5.34
C GLU A 117 -16.66 28.89 -5.77
N ILE A 118 -15.35 28.81 -6.04
CA ILE A 118 -14.51 29.93 -6.45
C ILE A 118 -13.63 29.57 -7.65
N LYS A 119 -13.36 30.57 -8.50
CA LYS A 119 -12.35 30.47 -9.56
C LYS A 119 -10.96 30.79 -9.00
N SER A 120 -10.29 29.79 -8.44
CA SER A 120 -8.96 29.93 -7.86
C SER A 120 -8.17 28.64 -7.97
N ASP A 121 -6.85 28.76 -7.91
CA ASP A 121 -5.96 27.61 -7.76
C ASP A 121 -6.03 27.07 -6.33
N LEU A 122 -6.38 25.78 -6.21
CA LEU A 122 -6.47 25.06 -4.95
C LEU A 122 -5.20 25.20 -4.11
N PHE A 123 -4.02 25.19 -4.74
CA PHE A 123 -2.75 25.22 -4.02
C PHE A 123 -2.29 26.61 -3.62
N LYS A 124 -3.05 27.66 -4.00
CA LYS A 124 -2.89 29.05 -3.53
C LYS A 124 -3.76 29.39 -2.32
N MET A 125 -4.63 28.47 -1.90
CA MET A 125 -5.39 28.61 -0.66
C MET A 125 -4.44 28.68 0.54
N SER A 126 -4.85 29.43 1.57
CA SER A 126 -4.12 29.55 2.83
C SER A 126 -3.79 28.18 3.42
N GLU A 127 -2.64 28.06 4.08
CA GLU A 127 -2.25 26.83 4.79
C GLU A 127 -3.15 26.54 6.01
N SER A 128 -4.01 27.49 6.41
CA SER A 128 -5.11 27.25 7.37
C SER A 128 -6.16 26.27 6.86
N HIS A 129 -6.34 26.20 5.53
CA HIS A 129 -7.29 25.28 4.92
C HIS A 129 -6.70 23.88 4.88
N ALA A 130 -7.46 22.89 5.35
CA ALA A 130 -7.15 21.52 4.98
C ALA A 130 -7.45 21.30 3.50
N LEU A 131 -6.63 20.51 2.80
CA LEU A 131 -6.88 20.16 1.40
C LEU A 131 -7.37 18.72 1.29
N ALA A 132 -8.20 18.43 0.29
CA ALA A 132 -8.57 17.04 -0.02
C ALA A 132 -8.70 16.76 -1.52
N HIS A 133 -8.43 15.52 -1.91
CA HIS A 133 -8.72 15.01 -3.25
C HIS A 133 -8.96 13.49 -3.24
N CYS A 134 -9.44 12.95 -4.36
CA CYS A 134 -9.63 11.51 -4.54
C CYS A 134 -8.40 10.82 -5.14
N VAL A 135 -8.13 9.59 -4.68
CA VAL A 135 -7.04 8.73 -5.14
C VAL A 135 -7.47 7.27 -5.27
N GLY A 136 -6.66 6.48 -5.98
CA GLY A 136 -6.69 5.02 -5.87
C GLY A 136 -5.86 4.54 -4.68
N SER A 137 -6.15 3.34 -4.18
CA SER A 137 -5.42 2.73 -3.05
C SER A 137 -3.95 2.42 -3.35
N ASP A 138 -3.55 2.49 -4.62
CA ASP A 138 -2.17 2.34 -5.10
C ASP A 138 -1.34 3.64 -4.99
N PHE A 139 -1.97 4.79 -4.76
CA PHE A 139 -1.33 6.11 -4.64
C PHE A 139 -0.42 6.51 -5.82
N ILE A 140 -0.64 5.97 -7.02
CA ILE A 140 0.17 6.30 -8.22
C ILE A 140 0.11 7.81 -8.54
N MET A 141 -1.06 8.45 -8.40
CA MET A 141 -1.24 9.90 -8.55
C MET A 141 -0.56 10.52 -9.80
N SER A 142 -0.70 9.86 -10.95
CA SER A 142 0.04 10.18 -12.19
C SER A 142 -0.65 11.17 -13.12
N SER A 143 -1.85 11.65 -12.81
CA SER A 143 -2.60 12.54 -13.70
C SER A 143 -3.51 13.53 -12.95
N GLY A 144 -3.88 14.63 -13.64
CA GLY A 144 -4.73 15.67 -13.10
C GLY A 144 -4.13 16.35 -11.88
N ILE A 145 -4.99 16.87 -11.00
CA ILE A 145 -4.58 17.58 -9.80
C ILE A 145 -3.74 16.72 -8.83
N ALA A 146 -3.90 15.40 -8.87
CA ALA A 146 -3.16 14.46 -8.03
C ALA A 146 -1.64 14.54 -8.26
N VAL A 147 -1.19 14.92 -9.46
CA VAL A 147 0.23 15.14 -9.76
C VAL A 147 0.80 16.28 -8.90
N GLU A 148 0.04 17.36 -8.75
CA GLU A 148 0.47 18.51 -7.95
C GLU A 148 0.43 18.20 -6.45
N PHE A 149 -0.56 17.46 -5.96
CA PHE A 149 -0.56 16.92 -4.59
C PHE A 149 0.71 16.09 -4.32
N ARG A 150 1.03 15.16 -5.23
CA ARG A 150 2.24 14.33 -5.14
C ARG A 150 3.51 15.17 -5.12
N LYS A 151 3.62 16.19 -5.98
CA LYS A 151 4.79 17.10 -6.07
C LYS A 151 4.94 17.99 -4.85
N LYS A 152 3.85 18.52 -4.28
CA LYS A 152 3.87 19.51 -3.20
C LYS A 152 4.06 18.88 -1.82
N PHE A 153 3.31 17.82 -1.51
CA PHE A 153 3.25 17.27 -0.14
C PHE A 153 4.16 16.07 0.11
N ARG A 154 4.59 15.37 -0.94
CA ARG A 154 5.67 14.35 -0.93
C ARG A 154 5.75 13.53 0.37
N ASN A 155 4.93 12.51 0.53
CA ASN A 155 5.21 11.43 1.50
C ASN A 155 4.43 10.15 1.19
N ILE A 156 4.69 9.59 0.00
CA ILE A 156 4.01 8.38 -0.45
C ILE A 156 4.22 7.18 0.50
N PRO A 157 5.42 6.94 1.06
CA PRO A 157 5.61 5.84 2.00
C PRO A 157 4.69 5.92 3.22
N GLU A 158 4.53 7.11 3.83
CA GLU A 158 3.63 7.32 4.97
C GLU A 158 2.15 7.09 4.59
N LEU A 159 1.74 7.52 3.40
CA LEU A 159 0.38 7.27 2.91
C LEU A 159 0.11 5.77 2.71
N LEU A 160 1.07 5.04 2.17
CA LEU A 160 0.94 3.60 1.92
C LEU A 160 0.95 2.79 3.22
N ASP A 161 1.71 3.21 4.24
CA ASP A 161 1.73 2.58 5.56
C ASP A 161 0.39 2.70 6.31
N GLN A 162 -0.44 3.69 5.98
CA GLN A 162 -1.81 3.79 6.53
C GLN A 162 -2.74 2.69 5.99
N ASN A 163 -2.33 1.97 4.92
CA ASN A 163 -3.01 0.83 4.32
C ASN A 163 -4.52 1.03 4.09
N LYS A 164 -4.89 2.20 3.56
CA LYS A 164 -6.28 2.59 3.30
C LYS A 164 -6.80 1.98 1.99
N ASN A 165 -8.03 1.48 2.04
CA ASN A 165 -8.75 0.82 0.96
C ASN A 165 -9.94 1.66 0.48
N PRO A 166 -10.59 1.30 -0.64
CA PRO A 166 -11.78 2.02 -1.12
C PRO A 166 -12.83 2.19 -0.03
N GLY A 167 -13.35 3.41 0.11
CA GLY A 167 -14.26 3.77 1.20
C GLY A 167 -13.57 4.41 2.41
N GLN A 168 -12.24 4.50 2.41
CA GLN A 168 -11.48 5.03 3.53
C GLN A 168 -10.68 6.29 3.18
N VAL A 169 -10.05 6.91 4.18
CA VAL A 169 -9.30 8.15 4.01
C VAL A 169 -7.92 8.03 4.62
N ALA A 170 -6.89 8.31 3.82
CA ALA A 170 -5.53 8.56 4.31
C ALA A 170 -5.33 10.06 4.51
N PHE A 171 -4.38 10.45 5.37
CA PHE A 171 -4.05 11.86 5.55
C PHE A 171 -2.56 12.08 5.85
N LEU A 172 -2.07 13.28 5.55
CA LEU A 172 -0.78 13.77 6.01
C LEU A 172 -1.00 15.03 6.84
N LYS A 173 -0.19 15.22 7.88
CA LYS A 173 -0.07 16.48 8.60
C LYS A 173 1.27 17.11 8.28
N ILE A 174 1.26 18.26 7.61
CA ILE A 174 2.47 18.95 7.20
C ILE A 174 3.12 19.56 8.44
N GLN A 175 4.34 19.14 8.78
CA GLN A 175 4.98 19.49 10.06
C GLN A 175 5.21 21.01 10.22
N ASN A 176 5.61 21.69 9.15
CA ASN A 176 5.96 23.11 9.22
C ASN A 176 4.76 24.03 9.35
N SER A 177 3.64 23.71 8.69
CA SER A 177 2.44 24.55 8.66
C SER A 177 1.31 24.03 9.56
N GLY A 178 1.37 22.77 9.99
CA GLY A 178 0.28 22.07 10.66
C GLY A 178 -0.90 21.70 9.76
N GLN A 179 -0.84 22.02 8.46
CA GLN A 179 -1.89 21.79 7.48
C GLN A 179 -2.20 20.30 7.32
N TYR A 180 -3.48 19.94 7.23
CA TYR A 180 -3.92 18.57 6.92
C TYR A 180 -4.23 18.40 5.44
N ILE A 181 -3.74 17.30 4.86
CA ILE A 181 -4.00 16.90 3.48
C ILE A 181 -4.69 15.54 3.50
N TYR A 182 -5.92 15.47 2.99
CA TYR A 182 -6.73 14.26 2.98
C TYR A 182 -6.76 13.62 1.59
N TYR A 183 -6.66 12.30 1.57
CA TYR A 183 -6.62 11.47 0.38
C TYR A 183 -7.78 10.48 0.48
N LEU A 184 -8.91 10.82 -0.13
CA LEU A 184 -10.09 9.97 -0.16
C LEU A 184 -9.80 8.80 -1.10
N VAL A 185 -9.71 7.59 -0.56
CA VAL A 185 -9.47 6.38 -1.35
C VAL A 185 -10.81 5.91 -1.88
N THR A 186 -11.09 6.20 -3.15
CA THR A 186 -12.41 5.99 -3.76
C THR A 186 -12.43 4.81 -4.72
N LYS A 187 -11.27 4.23 -5.03
CA LYS A 187 -11.11 3.13 -5.98
C LYS A 187 -9.89 2.28 -5.66
N LEU A 188 -9.93 1.02 -6.08
CA LEU A 188 -8.87 0.06 -5.82
C LEU A 188 -7.58 0.47 -6.57
N CYS A 189 -7.63 0.55 -7.90
CA CYS A 189 -6.51 0.97 -8.74
C CYS A 189 -6.72 2.38 -9.32
N SER A 190 -5.64 3.13 -9.52
CA SER A 190 -5.67 4.49 -10.09
C SER A 190 -6.25 4.55 -11.51
N THR A 191 -6.14 3.47 -12.28
CA THR A 191 -6.69 3.30 -13.63
C THR A 191 -8.19 3.00 -13.66
N GLY A 192 -8.75 2.56 -12.52
CA GLY A 192 -10.16 2.26 -12.38
C GLY A 192 -11.04 3.49 -12.18
N LYS A 193 -12.33 3.23 -11.99
CA LYS A 193 -13.36 4.22 -11.64
C LYS A 193 -13.85 3.98 -10.22
N PRO A 194 -14.20 5.02 -9.46
CA PRO A 194 -14.78 4.84 -8.14
C PRO A 194 -16.19 4.27 -8.24
N LYS A 195 -16.55 3.44 -7.27
CA LYS A 195 -17.95 3.11 -7.01
C LYS A 195 -18.58 4.22 -6.19
N TRP A 196 -19.87 4.48 -6.38
CA TRP A 196 -20.55 5.52 -5.62
C TRP A 196 -20.53 5.22 -4.12
N GLU A 197 -20.70 3.95 -3.74
CA GLU A 197 -20.73 3.52 -2.34
C GLU A 197 -19.38 3.72 -1.66
N ASP A 198 -18.28 3.46 -2.36
CA ASP A 198 -16.92 3.68 -1.83
C ASP A 198 -16.62 5.18 -1.75
N PHE A 199 -17.07 5.98 -2.71
CA PHE A 199 -16.99 7.44 -2.62
C PHE A 199 -17.75 7.95 -1.38
N GLU A 200 -18.99 7.51 -1.20
CA GLU A 200 -19.84 7.94 -0.09
C GLU A 200 -19.25 7.57 1.28
N LYS A 201 -18.79 6.33 1.46
CA LYS A 201 -18.09 5.91 2.68
C LYS A 201 -16.85 6.76 2.97
N SER A 202 -16.06 7.09 1.94
CA SER A 202 -14.88 7.92 2.12
C SER A 202 -15.23 9.35 2.57
N VAL A 203 -16.35 9.91 2.11
CA VAL A 203 -16.83 11.23 2.57
C VAL A 203 -17.27 11.19 4.03
N VAL A 204 -17.91 10.09 4.46
CA VAL A 204 -18.31 9.89 5.87
C VAL A 204 -17.07 9.82 6.77
N GLU A 205 -16.10 8.95 6.46
CA GLU A 205 -14.85 8.86 7.24
C GLU A 205 -14.08 10.19 7.20
N TRP A 206 -14.10 10.90 6.06
CA TRP A 206 -13.44 12.20 5.93
C TRP A 206 -14.02 13.24 6.89
N LYS A 207 -15.35 13.35 6.97
CA LYS A 207 -16.03 14.23 7.92
C LYS A 207 -15.60 13.92 9.36
N ASP A 208 -15.60 12.65 9.75
CA ASP A 208 -15.25 12.24 11.11
C ASP A 208 -13.79 12.61 11.45
N LEU A 209 -12.87 12.40 10.51
CA LEU A 209 -11.48 12.84 10.65
C LEU A 209 -11.36 14.36 10.75
N CYS A 210 -12.12 15.13 9.95
CA CYS A 210 -12.13 16.58 10.04
C CYS A 210 -12.59 17.07 11.41
N LEU A 211 -13.63 16.46 11.99
CA LEU A 211 -14.10 16.78 13.33
C LEU A 211 -13.06 16.42 14.40
N GLN A 212 -12.46 15.22 14.31
CA GLN A 212 -11.40 14.76 15.21
C GLN A 212 -10.18 15.69 15.18
N HIS A 213 -9.76 16.11 13.98
CA HIS A 213 -8.62 16.99 13.77
C HIS A 213 -8.96 18.47 13.97
N LYS A 214 -10.20 18.79 14.36
CA LYS A 214 -10.70 20.15 14.60
C LYS A 214 -10.55 21.08 13.40
N ILE A 215 -10.75 20.55 12.20
CA ILE A 215 -10.73 21.31 10.95
C ILE A 215 -11.95 22.23 10.91
N LYS A 216 -11.75 23.46 10.42
CA LYS A 216 -12.79 24.47 10.23
C LYS A 216 -12.93 24.89 8.78
N GLU A 217 -11.82 24.95 8.06
CA GLU A 217 -11.78 25.37 6.66
C GLU A 217 -11.20 24.24 5.80
N ILE A 218 -11.90 23.91 4.72
CA ILE A 218 -11.49 22.91 3.75
C ILE A 218 -11.46 23.55 2.36
N ALA A 219 -10.43 23.26 1.58
CA ALA A 219 -10.41 23.52 0.15
C ALA A 219 -10.30 22.22 -0.66
N ILE A 220 -11.13 22.07 -1.69
CA ILE A 220 -11.15 20.90 -2.56
C ILE A 220 -11.28 21.29 -4.03
N PRO A 221 -10.82 20.46 -4.98
CA PRO A 221 -11.29 20.56 -6.35
C PRO A 221 -12.74 20.03 -6.45
N GLN A 222 -13.30 19.98 -7.67
CA GLN A 222 -14.49 19.17 -7.94
C GLN A 222 -14.16 17.66 -7.84
N ILE A 223 -14.06 17.16 -6.61
CA ILE A 223 -13.65 15.79 -6.30
C ILE A 223 -14.57 14.76 -6.98
N GLY A 224 -13.98 13.67 -7.47
CA GLY A 224 -14.72 12.58 -8.13
C GLY A 224 -15.25 12.87 -9.53
N CYS A 225 -15.21 14.10 -10.05
CA CYS A 225 -15.99 14.46 -11.25
C CYS A 225 -15.21 14.41 -12.58
N GLY A 226 -13.92 14.71 -12.57
CA GLY A 226 -13.10 14.74 -13.79
C GLY A 226 -12.82 13.35 -14.38
N ARG A 227 -11.62 12.80 -14.11
CA ARG A 227 -11.24 11.46 -14.60
C ARG A 227 -12.09 10.34 -13.98
N ASP A 228 -12.70 10.61 -12.84
CA ASP A 228 -13.50 9.67 -12.07
C ASP A 228 -14.98 9.63 -12.51
N GLN A 229 -15.43 10.62 -13.30
CA GLN A 229 -16.73 10.65 -13.99
C GLN A 229 -17.96 10.59 -13.07
N LEU A 230 -17.84 10.95 -11.79
CA LEU A 230 -19.01 11.18 -10.95
C LEU A 230 -19.71 12.50 -11.32
N ASP A 231 -21.01 12.57 -11.06
CA ASP A 231 -21.81 13.77 -11.28
C ASP A 231 -21.60 14.77 -10.13
N TRP A 232 -21.14 15.99 -10.46
CA TRP A 232 -20.85 17.02 -9.45
C TRP A 232 -22.08 17.43 -8.64
N LYS A 233 -23.27 17.47 -9.25
CA LYS A 233 -24.50 17.81 -8.53
C LYS A 233 -24.80 16.75 -7.46
N LYS A 234 -24.63 15.47 -7.80
CA LYS A 234 -24.76 14.36 -6.84
C LYS A 234 -23.71 14.44 -5.73
N VAL A 235 -22.45 14.69 -6.09
CA VAL A 235 -21.35 14.86 -5.12
C VAL A 235 -21.58 16.04 -4.18
N SER A 236 -21.91 17.22 -4.73
CA SER A 236 -22.17 18.45 -3.96
C SER A 236 -23.34 18.25 -2.98
N ASN A 237 -24.40 17.57 -3.41
CA ASN A 237 -25.53 17.24 -2.52
C ASN A 237 -25.11 16.33 -1.38
N LEU A 238 -24.29 15.30 -1.65
CA LEU A 238 -23.76 14.42 -0.61
C LEU A 238 -22.90 15.22 0.39
N LEU A 239 -22.01 16.10 -0.10
CA LEU A 239 -21.17 16.92 0.78
C LEU A 239 -22.03 17.82 1.69
N LYS A 240 -23.04 18.48 1.14
CA LYS A 240 -23.98 19.31 1.93
C LYS A 240 -24.70 18.49 2.99
N GLN A 241 -25.15 17.28 2.64
CA GLN A 241 -25.83 16.38 3.57
C GLN A 241 -24.88 15.90 4.69
N GLN A 242 -23.68 15.45 4.34
CA GLN A 242 -22.76 14.85 5.30
C GLN A 242 -22.19 15.89 6.26
N PHE A 243 -21.81 17.07 5.76
CA PHE A 243 -21.27 18.14 6.58
C PHE A 243 -22.34 19.03 7.21
N ALA A 244 -23.63 18.73 7.01
CA ALA A 244 -24.73 19.47 7.64
C ALA A 244 -24.55 19.51 9.16
N ASN A 245 -24.87 20.63 9.79
CA ASN A 245 -24.73 20.84 11.24
C ASN A 245 -23.28 20.74 11.75
N THR A 246 -22.30 20.97 10.88
CA THR A 246 -20.90 21.18 11.28
C THR A 246 -20.50 22.62 11.00
N GLN A 247 -19.55 23.15 11.78
CA GLN A 247 -18.95 24.46 11.55
C GLN A 247 -17.80 24.40 10.51
N ILE A 248 -17.88 23.45 9.58
CA ILE A 248 -16.85 23.24 8.56
C ILE A 248 -17.29 23.93 7.28
N GLU A 249 -16.47 24.85 6.80
CA GLU A 249 -16.67 25.52 5.52
C GLU A 249 -15.90 24.80 4.42
N ILE A 250 -16.57 24.53 3.30
CA ILE A 250 -15.97 23.86 2.14
C ILE A 250 -15.87 24.86 0.99
N THR A 251 -14.64 25.17 0.61
CA THR A 251 -14.34 25.96 -0.59
C THR A 251 -13.98 25.02 -1.75
N VAL A 252 -14.76 25.07 -2.82
CA VAL A 252 -14.52 24.31 -4.04
C VAL A 252 -13.78 25.21 -5.02
N CYS A 253 -12.55 24.85 -5.34
CA CYS A 253 -11.67 25.56 -6.26
C CYS A 253 -11.80 24.97 -7.66
N SER A 254 -12.16 25.81 -8.62
CA SER A 254 -12.10 25.49 -10.05
C SER A 254 -11.07 26.38 -10.73
N ILE A 255 -10.09 25.78 -11.40
CA ILE A 255 -9.24 26.47 -12.36
C ILE A 255 -9.73 26.07 -13.75
N GLU A 256 -9.79 27.02 -14.68
CA GLU A 256 -9.82 26.67 -16.10
C GLU A 256 -8.44 26.09 -16.43
N ALA A 257 -8.36 24.75 -16.50
CA ALA A 257 -7.08 24.08 -16.64
C ALA A 257 -6.54 24.26 -18.07
N GLU A 258 -5.44 24.99 -18.23
CA GLU A 258 -4.52 24.74 -19.34
C GLU A 258 -3.92 23.35 -19.13
N GLY A 259 -4.16 22.45 -20.07
CA GLY A 259 -3.80 21.04 -19.96
C GLY A 259 -2.29 20.86 -19.82
N ALA A 260 -1.81 20.63 -18.60
CA ALA A 260 -0.45 20.19 -18.39
C ALA A 260 -0.29 18.81 -19.06
N PRO A 261 0.70 18.64 -19.96
CA PRO A 261 0.90 17.35 -20.61
C PRO A 261 1.21 16.29 -19.56
N PRO A 262 0.77 15.03 -19.77
CA PRO A 262 1.10 13.94 -18.87
C PRO A 262 2.63 13.85 -18.73
N LYS A 263 3.12 13.81 -17.50
CA LYS A 263 4.54 13.66 -17.24
C LYS A 263 4.98 12.27 -17.69
N LYS A 264 5.84 12.21 -18.71
CA LYS A 264 6.51 10.97 -19.10
C LYS A 264 7.67 10.72 -18.13
N TRP A 265 7.64 9.59 -17.44
CA TRP A 265 8.75 9.14 -16.60
C TRP A 265 9.83 8.54 -17.50
N ASN A 266 11.10 8.71 -17.15
CA ASN A 266 12.20 8.03 -17.84
C ASN A 266 12.38 6.58 -17.34
N LEU A 267 11.29 5.94 -16.92
CA LEU A 267 11.26 4.65 -16.27
C LEU A 267 10.39 3.68 -17.09
N SER A 268 10.96 2.55 -17.48
CA SER A 268 10.22 1.44 -18.10
C SER A 268 9.86 0.42 -17.03
N LEU A 269 8.61 -0.05 -17.05
CA LEU A 269 8.12 -1.04 -16.10
C LEU A 269 7.61 -2.25 -16.89
N VAL A 270 8.21 -3.40 -16.61
CA VAL A 270 8.01 -4.63 -17.40
C VAL A 270 7.55 -5.74 -16.47
N HIS A 271 6.41 -6.36 -16.80
CA HIS A 271 5.97 -7.57 -16.12
C HIS A 271 6.69 -8.77 -16.73
N THR A 272 7.45 -9.49 -15.89
CA THR A 272 8.24 -10.65 -16.31
C THR A 272 7.64 -11.91 -15.69
N PRO A 273 7.05 -12.84 -16.49
CA PRO A 273 6.39 -14.04 -16.00
C PRO A 273 7.41 -15.16 -15.67
N LYS A 274 8.48 -14.81 -14.98
CA LYS A 274 9.58 -15.70 -14.58
C LYS A 274 10.06 -15.29 -13.18
N PRO A 275 10.62 -16.22 -12.40
CA PRO A 275 11.21 -15.88 -11.11
C PRO A 275 12.45 -14.99 -11.27
N LEU A 276 12.74 -14.20 -10.25
CA LEU A 276 13.87 -13.28 -10.22
C LEU A 276 15.22 -13.97 -10.51
N SER A 277 15.38 -15.22 -10.10
CA SER A 277 16.58 -16.03 -10.35
C SER A 277 16.85 -16.34 -11.82
N GLU A 278 15.86 -16.23 -12.70
CA GLU A 278 16.00 -16.48 -14.14
C GLU A 278 16.40 -15.26 -14.96
N LEU A 279 16.39 -14.06 -14.36
CA LEU A 279 16.92 -12.89 -15.05
C LEU A 279 18.42 -13.05 -15.34
N ASN A 280 18.86 -12.42 -16.43
CA ASN A 280 20.27 -12.16 -16.63
C ASN A 280 20.76 -11.31 -15.43
N PRO A 281 21.88 -11.66 -14.77
CA PRO A 281 22.39 -10.85 -13.67
C PRO A 281 23.36 -9.74 -14.11
N VAL A 282 23.87 -9.77 -15.36
CA VAL A 282 24.85 -8.79 -15.85
C VAL A 282 24.23 -7.41 -15.89
N ASP A 283 24.79 -6.44 -15.17
CA ASP A 283 24.26 -5.07 -15.03
C ASP A 283 22.85 -4.98 -14.38
N CYS A 284 22.40 -6.06 -13.73
CA CYS A 284 21.16 -6.13 -12.98
C CYS A 284 21.35 -5.87 -11.49
N ALA A 285 20.44 -5.12 -10.88
CA ALA A 285 20.15 -5.27 -9.45
C ALA A 285 19.03 -6.31 -9.26
N LEU A 286 19.34 -7.47 -8.66
CA LEU A 286 18.34 -8.47 -8.27
C LEU A 286 17.82 -8.14 -6.87
N VAL A 287 16.55 -7.76 -6.76
CA VAL A 287 15.96 -7.18 -5.56
C VAL A 287 14.83 -8.05 -5.02
N PHE A 288 14.98 -8.55 -3.79
CA PHE A 288 13.98 -9.35 -3.09
C PHE A 288 13.53 -8.70 -1.77
N ILE A 289 12.36 -9.10 -1.27
CA ILE A 289 11.83 -8.67 0.04
C ILE A 289 12.37 -9.58 1.14
N ALA A 290 12.85 -8.98 2.23
CA ALA A 290 13.43 -9.64 3.38
C ALA A 290 12.77 -9.21 4.70
N SER A 291 12.93 -10.04 5.72
CA SER A 291 12.52 -9.79 7.10
C SER A 291 13.71 -9.89 8.05
N LYS A 292 13.70 -9.11 9.15
CA LYS A 292 14.81 -9.05 10.12
C LYS A 292 15.19 -10.40 10.76
N ASP A 293 14.25 -11.34 10.79
CA ASP A 293 14.43 -12.70 11.30
C ASP A 293 15.07 -13.65 10.28
N HIS A 294 15.55 -13.12 9.15
CA HIS A 294 16.26 -13.85 8.09
C HIS A 294 15.46 -15.00 7.48
N PHE A 295 14.13 -14.90 7.47
CA PHE A 295 13.29 -15.91 6.89
C PHE A 295 13.59 -16.10 5.40
N ILE A 296 13.95 -17.34 5.03
CA ILE A 296 14.28 -17.71 3.65
C ILE A 296 12.98 -17.98 2.88
N THR A 297 12.53 -17.00 2.10
CA THR A 297 11.41 -17.17 1.17
C THR A 297 11.79 -18.11 0.01
N PRO A 298 10.81 -18.67 -0.73
CA PRO A 298 11.11 -19.46 -1.93
C PRO A 298 12.00 -18.74 -2.94
N THR A 299 11.87 -17.41 -3.08
CA THR A 299 12.77 -16.65 -3.96
C THR A 299 14.17 -16.51 -3.41
N ILE A 300 14.34 -16.26 -2.11
CA ILE A 300 15.66 -16.26 -1.48
C ILE A 300 16.29 -17.64 -1.65
N GLN A 301 15.54 -18.73 -1.44
CA GLN A 301 16.03 -20.10 -1.65
C GLN A 301 16.54 -20.32 -3.09
N ARG A 302 15.79 -19.89 -4.11
CA ARG A 302 16.22 -19.98 -5.52
C ARG A 302 17.48 -19.17 -5.80
N LEU A 303 17.56 -17.95 -5.28
CA LEU A 303 18.73 -17.10 -5.43
C LEU A 303 19.95 -17.71 -4.72
N VAL A 304 19.78 -18.20 -3.50
CA VAL A 304 20.83 -18.88 -2.72
C VAL A 304 21.34 -20.11 -3.45
N ALA A 305 20.45 -20.96 -3.97
CA ALA A 305 20.85 -22.14 -4.74
C ALA A 305 21.66 -21.76 -5.99
N LYS A 306 21.31 -20.65 -6.66
CA LYS A 306 22.00 -20.19 -7.87
C LYS A 306 23.30 -19.45 -7.61
N TYR A 307 23.41 -18.68 -6.52
CA TYR A 307 24.51 -17.73 -6.31
C TYR A 307 25.36 -18.02 -5.06
N GLY A 308 24.90 -18.84 -4.12
CA GLY A 308 25.67 -19.31 -2.96
C GLY A 308 26.00 -18.22 -1.94
N PHE A 309 24.99 -17.57 -1.36
CA PHE A 309 25.17 -16.48 -0.38
C PHE A 309 24.46 -16.71 0.97
N GLU A 310 24.02 -17.93 1.28
CA GLU A 310 23.24 -18.20 2.50
C GLU A 310 23.95 -17.78 3.79
N SER A 311 25.18 -18.24 4.01
CA SER A 311 25.95 -17.89 5.22
C SER A 311 26.20 -16.38 5.35
N ASP A 312 26.38 -15.70 4.22
CA ASP A 312 26.57 -14.25 4.15
C ASP A 312 25.29 -13.50 4.53
N TYR A 313 24.14 -13.96 4.02
CA TYR A 313 22.83 -13.41 4.37
C TYR A 313 22.48 -13.63 5.84
N LEU A 314 22.64 -14.86 6.35
CA LEU A 314 22.28 -15.23 7.73
C LEU A 314 23.17 -14.56 8.79
N SER A 315 24.42 -14.22 8.46
CA SER A 315 25.32 -13.51 9.37
C SER A 315 25.21 -11.99 9.28
N HIS A 316 24.54 -11.46 8.24
CA HIS A 316 24.36 -10.02 8.08
C HIS A 316 23.42 -9.46 9.15
N LYS A 317 23.84 -8.40 9.84
CA LYS A 317 22.99 -7.71 10.81
C LYS A 317 21.91 -6.92 10.09
N GLN A 318 20.65 -7.30 10.27
CA GLN A 318 19.51 -6.66 9.63
C GLN A 318 18.81 -5.66 10.57
N GLY A 319 18.51 -4.48 10.05
CA GLY A 319 17.69 -3.46 10.71
C GLY A 319 16.43 -3.16 9.89
N SER A 320 15.39 -2.57 10.50
CA SER A 320 14.19 -2.22 9.71
C SER A 320 14.55 -1.12 8.73
N GLY A 321 14.20 -1.31 7.47
CA GLY A 321 14.60 -0.42 6.38
C GLY A 321 16.11 -0.43 6.12
N SER A 322 16.80 -1.54 6.40
CA SER A 322 18.19 -1.74 5.95
C SER A 322 18.23 -2.44 4.59
N LEU A 323 19.22 -2.10 3.77
CA LEU A 323 19.48 -2.75 2.49
C LEU A 323 20.61 -3.78 2.65
N TYR A 324 20.28 -5.07 2.58
CA TYR A 324 21.29 -6.13 2.39
C TYR A 324 21.82 -6.03 0.96
N HIS A 325 23.14 -6.19 0.77
CA HIS A 325 23.77 -6.20 -0.54
C HIS A 325 24.94 -7.18 -0.55
N THR A 326 25.00 -8.03 -1.58
CA THR A 326 26.13 -8.92 -1.84
C THR A 326 26.36 -9.05 -3.34
N VAL A 327 27.61 -9.35 -3.72
CA VAL A 327 27.98 -9.64 -5.10
C VAL A 327 28.47 -11.08 -5.17
N ARG A 328 27.84 -11.90 -6.02
CA ARG A 328 28.20 -13.31 -6.23
C ARG A 328 28.02 -13.70 -7.68
N ARG A 329 29.02 -14.35 -8.27
CA ARG A 329 29.00 -14.80 -9.68
C ARG A 329 28.54 -13.69 -10.64
N SER A 330 29.09 -12.49 -10.43
CA SER A 330 28.75 -11.26 -11.18
C SER A 330 27.32 -10.73 -11.04
N ALA A 331 26.51 -11.28 -10.13
CA ALA A 331 25.19 -10.77 -9.80
C ALA A 331 25.24 -9.80 -8.61
N ASN A 332 24.62 -8.63 -8.74
CA ASN A 332 24.38 -7.70 -7.63
C ASN A 332 23.03 -8.06 -7.00
N ILE A 333 23.05 -8.56 -5.77
CA ILE A 333 21.88 -9.11 -5.08
C ILE A 333 21.55 -8.23 -3.88
N PHE A 334 20.30 -7.79 -3.79
CA PHE A 334 19.81 -6.85 -2.80
C PHE A 334 18.59 -7.40 -2.06
N GLY A 335 18.63 -7.32 -0.73
CA GLY A 335 17.52 -7.68 0.14
C GLY A 335 16.97 -6.45 0.84
N LEU A 336 15.68 -6.14 0.60
CA LEU A 336 14.97 -5.05 1.26
C LEU A 336 14.44 -5.57 2.59
N VAL A 337 15.08 -5.22 3.71
CA VAL A 337 14.63 -5.63 5.05
C VAL A 337 13.47 -4.74 5.48
N VAL A 338 12.25 -5.15 5.16
CA VAL A 338 11.05 -4.30 5.27
C VAL A 338 9.95 -4.91 6.11
N LYS A 339 10.24 -6.07 6.72
CA LYS A 339 9.40 -6.72 7.71
C LYS A 339 10.21 -6.96 8.98
N ASP A 340 9.58 -6.76 10.13
CA ASP A 340 10.21 -7.08 11.41
C ASP A 340 10.17 -8.59 11.67
N ARG A 341 9.09 -9.27 11.27
CA ARG A 341 8.97 -10.72 11.18
C ARG A 341 8.33 -11.13 9.86
N HIS A 342 8.67 -12.31 9.35
CA HIS A 342 8.19 -12.78 8.04
C HIS A 342 6.66 -12.82 7.89
N ASN A 343 5.93 -13.07 8.99
CA ASN A 343 4.47 -13.16 9.04
C ASN A 343 3.75 -11.81 9.28
N GLU A 344 4.52 -10.73 9.43
CA GLU A 344 4.01 -9.37 9.49
C GLU A 344 3.91 -8.75 8.10
N SER A 345 3.19 -7.64 8.00
CA SER A 345 3.06 -6.92 6.74
C SER A 345 4.30 -6.10 6.45
N VAL A 346 4.52 -5.85 5.16
CA VAL A 346 5.56 -4.93 4.71
C VAL A 346 5.35 -3.52 5.27
N SER A 347 6.44 -2.85 5.65
CA SER A 347 6.46 -1.40 5.87
C SER A 347 6.89 -0.70 4.59
N PHE A 348 6.01 0.14 4.04
CA PHE A 348 6.27 0.98 2.88
C PHE A 348 7.27 2.09 3.20
N SER A 349 7.32 2.62 4.42
CA SER A 349 8.40 3.51 4.86
C SER A 349 9.76 2.81 4.82
N ALA A 350 9.84 1.56 5.28
CA ALA A 350 11.08 0.77 5.18
C ALA A 350 11.47 0.52 3.72
N ILE A 351 10.51 0.16 2.85
CA ILE A 351 10.76 0.00 1.40
C ILE A 351 11.28 1.31 0.80
N GLY A 352 10.63 2.44 1.09
CA GLY A 352 11.03 3.77 0.62
C GLY A 352 12.47 4.09 0.99
N LYS A 353 12.88 3.82 2.24
CA LYS A 353 14.26 3.99 2.70
C LYS A 353 15.23 3.09 1.93
N CYS A 354 14.93 1.79 1.82
CA CYS A 354 15.77 0.86 1.08
C CYS A 354 15.91 1.23 -0.40
N LEU A 355 14.86 1.75 -1.05
CA LEU A 355 14.92 2.20 -2.44
C LEU A 355 15.81 3.43 -2.60
N GLN A 356 15.85 4.34 -1.62
CA GLN A 356 16.81 5.45 -1.63
C GLN A 356 18.26 4.97 -1.45
N ASP A 357 18.49 3.96 -0.60
CA ASP A 357 19.79 3.30 -0.47
C ASP A 357 20.19 2.61 -1.79
N LEU A 358 19.27 1.86 -2.40
CA LEU A 358 19.46 1.17 -3.67
C LEU A 358 19.78 2.17 -4.78
N LYS A 359 19.04 3.28 -4.86
CA LYS A 359 19.30 4.36 -5.82
C LYS A 359 20.73 4.89 -5.73
N ARG A 360 21.27 5.05 -4.52
CA ARG A 360 22.66 5.49 -4.32
C ARG A 360 23.67 4.48 -4.84
N VAL A 361 23.40 3.17 -4.69
CA VAL A 361 24.26 2.10 -5.22
C VAL A 361 24.16 2.05 -6.75
N VAL A 362 22.95 2.01 -7.30
CA VAL A 362 22.68 1.97 -8.74
C VAL A 362 23.33 3.15 -9.46
N LYS A 363 23.30 4.37 -8.90
CA LYS A 363 23.98 5.53 -9.51
C LYS A 363 25.52 5.44 -9.53
N LYS A 364 26.11 4.72 -8.60
CA LYS A 364 27.58 4.56 -8.51
C LYS A 364 28.08 3.38 -9.33
N SER A 365 27.17 2.54 -9.81
CA SER A 365 27.46 1.33 -10.55
C SER A 365 26.90 1.45 -11.98
N ASN A 366 27.41 0.67 -12.93
CA ASN A 366 26.85 0.63 -14.29
C ASN A 366 25.58 -0.26 -14.35
N LEU A 367 24.73 -0.22 -13.32
CA LEU A 367 23.48 -0.99 -13.28
C LEU A 367 22.38 -0.21 -13.99
N TRP A 368 21.86 -0.74 -15.09
CA TRP A 368 20.85 -0.07 -15.91
C TRP A 368 19.48 -0.75 -15.87
N TYR A 369 19.36 -1.92 -15.20
CA TYR A 369 18.06 -2.53 -14.93
C TYR A 369 17.94 -3.15 -13.54
N ILE A 370 16.71 -3.17 -13.03
CA ILE A 370 16.36 -3.70 -11.71
C ILE A 370 15.38 -4.85 -11.91
N GLY A 371 15.74 -6.04 -11.46
CA GLY A 371 14.79 -7.14 -11.26
C GLY A 371 14.19 -7.03 -9.87
N PHE A 372 12.87 -6.85 -9.76
CA PHE A 372 12.17 -6.81 -8.49
C PHE A 372 11.24 -8.02 -8.35
N GLU A 373 11.35 -8.76 -7.25
CA GLU A 373 10.42 -9.85 -6.95
C GLU A 373 9.02 -9.30 -6.64
N ALA A 374 8.02 -9.69 -7.45
CA ALA A 374 6.63 -9.50 -7.08
C ALA A 374 6.27 -10.44 -5.92
N PHE A 375 5.47 -9.93 -4.98
CA PHE A 375 5.09 -10.66 -3.77
C PHE A 375 3.61 -10.42 -3.44
N ASP A 376 3.07 -11.35 -2.65
CA ASP A 376 1.76 -11.24 -2.04
C ASP A 376 1.91 -10.90 -0.55
N ASP A 377 1.04 -10.03 -0.05
CA ASP A 377 0.92 -9.73 1.39
C ASP A 377 -0.57 -9.85 1.76
N PRO A 378 -0.97 -10.88 2.53
CA PRO A 378 -2.38 -11.18 2.77
C PRO A 378 -3.18 -10.05 3.45
N LYS A 379 -2.50 -9.07 4.04
CA LYS A 379 -3.12 -7.95 4.76
C LYS A 379 -3.06 -6.65 3.96
N VAL A 380 -2.43 -6.64 2.79
CA VAL A 380 -2.22 -5.44 1.98
C VAL A 380 -2.70 -5.68 0.56
N LEU A 381 -3.84 -5.08 0.22
CA LEU A 381 -4.29 -5.07 -1.17
C LEU A 381 -3.30 -4.32 -2.04
N LEU A 382 -3.06 -4.87 -3.23
CA LEU A 382 -2.17 -4.32 -4.24
C LEU A 382 -0.72 -4.15 -3.76
N ALA A 383 -0.21 -5.07 -2.93
CA ALA A 383 1.09 -4.95 -2.28
C ALA A 383 2.23 -4.67 -3.29
N THR A 384 2.31 -5.44 -4.37
CA THR A 384 3.34 -5.25 -5.41
C THR A 384 3.12 -3.93 -6.15
N ARG A 385 1.86 -3.59 -6.47
CA ARG A 385 1.53 -2.33 -7.15
C ARG A 385 1.88 -1.09 -6.30
N LYS A 386 1.70 -1.17 -4.98
CA LYS A 386 2.11 -0.11 -4.05
C LYS A 386 3.63 0.08 -4.04
N VAL A 387 4.41 -1.00 -4.18
CA VAL A 387 5.87 -0.90 -4.37
C VAL A 387 6.24 -0.30 -5.71
N TRP A 388 5.50 -0.59 -6.78
CA TRP A 388 5.63 0.13 -8.05
C TRP A 388 5.55 1.65 -7.82
N THR A 389 4.54 2.14 -7.09
CA THR A 389 4.42 3.57 -6.78
C THR A 389 5.68 4.15 -6.12
N LEU A 390 6.30 3.41 -5.20
CA LEU A 390 7.55 3.80 -4.54
C LEU A 390 8.77 3.76 -5.46
N ILE A 391 8.83 2.78 -6.37
CA ILE A 391 9.89 2.69 -7.39
C ILE A 391 9.80 3.87 -8.35
N ILE A 392 8.61 4.26 -8.81
CA ILE A 392 8.44 5.51 -9.56
C ILE A 392 8.99 6.68 -8.74
N ASP A 393 8.59 6.78 -7.47
CA ASP A 393 9.00 7.90 -6.62
C ASP A 393 10.53 8.00 -6.45
N ALA A 394 11.18 6.85 -6.28
CA ALA A 394 12.62 6.78 -6.13
C ALA A 394 13.35 7.04 -7.47
N PHE A 395 12.88 6.47 -8.58
CA PHE A 395 13.66 6.38 -9.82
C PHE A 395 13.13 7.23 -10.99
N PHE A 396 12.14 8.10 -10.80
CA PHE A 396 11.50 8.85 -11.90
C PHE A 396 12.44 9.70 -12.80
N THR A 397 13.63 10.07 -12.30
CA THR A 397 14.65 10.84 -13.03
C THR A 397 15.68 9.98 -13.73
N GLU A 398 15.75 8.69 -13.42
CA GLU A 398 16.81 7.80 -13.89
C GLU A 398 16.33 7.01 -15.10
N ASN A 399 17.22 6.77 -16.07
CA ASN A 399 16.93 5.95 -17.24
C ASN A 399 17.16 4.46 -16.91
N ILE A 400 16.21 3.87 -16.18
CA ILE A 400 16.28 2.49 -15.70
C ILE A 400 15.06 1.71 -16.18
N GLU A 401 15.25 0.44 -16.48
CA GLU A 401 14.18 -0.52 -16.69
C GLU A 401 13.97 -1.37 -15.43
N VAL A 402 12.71 -1.53 -15.00
CA VAL A 402 12.37 -2.35 -13.82
C VAL A 402 11.49 -3.51 -14.25
N HIS A 403 12.00 -4.73 -14.01
CA HIS A 403 11.31 -5.99 -14.26
C HIS A 403 10.65 -6.49 -12.98
N PHE A 404 9.32 -6.42 -12.90
CA PHE A 404 8.57 -7.12 -11.86
C PHE A 404 8.47 -8.60 -12.22
N CYS A 405 9.23 -9.42 -11.49
CA CYS A 405 9.34 -10.86 -11.69
C CYS A 405 8.23 -11.59 -10.92
N TRP A 406 7.35 -12.29 -11.62
CA TRP A 406 6.20 -12.99 -11.06
C TRP A 406 6.49 -14.49 -10.96
N PRO A 407 6.97 -14.99 -9.81
CA PRO A 407 7.16 -16.42 -9.63
C PRO A 407 5.79 -17.11 -9.52
N GLU A 408 5.76 -18.42 -9.79
CA GLU A 408 4.51 -19.17 -9.93
C GLU A 408 3.63 -19.12 -8.67
N GLU A 409 4.25 -18.99 -7.48
CA GLU A 409 3.55 -18.96 -6.20
C GLU A 409 2.64 -17.72 -6.00
N VAL A 410 2.90 -16.63 -6.72
CA VAL A 410 2.16 -15.34 -6.59
C VAL A 410 1.47 -14.91 -7.87
N LYS A 411 1.80 -15.54 -8.99
CA LYS A 411 1.33 -15.17 -10.33
C LYS A 411 -0.19 -15.08 -10.40
N GLU A 412 -0.94 -16.04 -9.85
CA GLU A 412 -2.40 -16.03 -9.89
C GLU A 412 -3.03 -15.08 -8.86
N LYS A 413 -2.43 -14.96 -7.67
CA LYS A 413 -2.99 -14.21 -6.53
C LYS A 413 -3.03 -12.70 -6.76
N CYS A 414 -2.11 -12.19 -7.57
CA CYS A 414 -1.90 -10.74 -7.73
C CYS A 414 -2.26 -10.25 -9.14
N TRP A 415 -3.36 -10.74 -9.74
CA TRP A 415 -3.79 -10.32 -11.09
C TRP A 415 -4.00 -8.81 -11.22
N GLU A 416 -4.62 -8.17 -10.23
CA GLU A 416 -4.85 -6.71 -10.26
C GLU A 416 -3.55 -5.90 -10.14
N ASP A 417 -2.49 -6.48 -9.57
CA ASP A 417 -1.17 -5.85 -9.53
C ASP A 417 -0.45 -5.93 -10.89
N ARG A 418 -0.92 -6.78 -11.82
CA ARG A 418 -0.36 -6.96 -13.17
C ARG A 418 -0.95 -6.01 -14.22
N LYS A 419 -2.11 -5.42 -13.97
CA LYS A 419 -2.83 -4.52 -14.90
C LYS A 419 -2.41 -3.06 -14.73
#